data_AF-A0A380KR19-F1
#
_entry.id   AF-A0A380KR19-F1
#
_cell.length_a   1.000
_cell.length_b   1.000
_cell.length_c   1.000
_cell.angle_alpha   90.00
_cell.angle_beta   90.00
_cell.angle_gamma   90.00
#
_symmetry.space_group_name_H-M   'P 1'
#
loop_
_entity.id
_entity.type
_entity.pdbx_description
1 polymer ?
#
loop_
_entity_poly.entity_id
_entity_poly.type
_entity_poly.pdbx_seq_one_letter_code
_entity_poly.pdbx_strand_id
1 'polypeptide(L)'
;MIYHAMRNQGVVKQSLREFLDTHEQLVSVYRYPKIDPDQVLAAAKNLLGKPYNDSFYPDNDCYYCSEYITEILPIFETVPMKFGDDEQEISEFWQDYYDKLGLAVPLNQPGTNPSQLANSAFLQYLGELHD
;
A
#
# COMPACT_ATOMS: atom_id res chain seq x y z
N MET A 1 13.07 10.64 -5.30
CA MET A 1 12.92 9.96 -3.99
C MET A 1 11.59 9.27 -3.99
N ILE A 2 11.52 8.07 -3.44
CA ILE A 2 10.30 7.29 -3.24
C ILE A 2 10.00 7.30 -1.75
N TYR A 3 8.74 7.49 -1.39
CA TYR A 3 8.24 7.30 -0.03
C TYR A 3 7.27 6.13 -0.06
N HIS A 4 7.48 5.14 0.80
CA HIS A 4 6.71 3.89 0.79
C HIS A 4 6.77 3.20 2.15
N ALA A 5 5.76 2.37 2.43
CA ALA A 5 5.77 1.48 3.59
C ALA A 5 6.34 0.10 3.20
N MET A 6 7.33 -0.36 3.95
CA MET A 6 8.01 -1.65 3.75
C MET A 6 7.95 -2.49 5.02
N ARG A 7 7.62 -3.77 4.89
CA ARG A 7 7.40 -4.70 6.02
C ARG A 7 8.47 -4.64 7.12
N ASN A 8 9.74 -4.64 6.74
CA ASN A 8 10.84 -4.70 7.70
C ASN A 8 11.32 -3.34 8.22
N GLN A 9 10.87 -2.23 7.62
CA GLN A 9 11.40 -0.89 7.91
C GLN A 9 10.32 0.16 8.25
N GLY A 10 9.04 -0.17 8.07
CA GLY A 10 7.94 0.79 8.19
C GLY A 10 7.91 1.78 7.03
N VAL A 11 7.43 2.99 7.28
CA VAL A 11 7.38 4.08 6.30
C VAL A 11 8.77 4.70 6.15
N VAL A 12 9.35 4.55 4.97
CA VAL A 12 10.71 5.00 4.66
C VAL A 12 10.76 5.88 3.42
N LYS A 13 11.91 6.53 3.25
CA LYS A 13 12.26 7.31 2.08
C LYS A 13 13.51 6.71 1.45
N GLN A 14 13.41 6.31 0.18
CA GLN A 14 14.48 5.70 -0.59
C GLN A 14 14.80 6.54 -1.84
N SER A 15 16.03 6.49 -2.36
CA SER A 15 16.30 7.06 -3.68
C SER A 15 15.66 6.20 -4.78
N LEU A 16 15.39 6.79 -5.96
CA LEU A 16 14.84 6.02 -7.07
C LEU A 16 15.81 4.94 -7.55
N ARG A 17 17.11 5.26 -7.60
CA ARG A 17 18.16 4.31 -7.99
C ARG A 17 18.19 3.10 -7.03
N GLU A 18 18.29 3.34 -5.72
CA GLU A 18 18.31 2.24 -4.75
C GLU A 18 17.03 1.39 -4.83
N PHE A 19 15.88 2.01 -5.09
CA PHE A 19 14.62 1.27 -5.25
C PHE A 19 14.68 0.35 -6.47
N LEU A 20 15.14 0.83 -7.62
CA LEU A 20 15.24 0.03 -8.84
C LEU A 20 16.33 -1.05 -8.72
N ASP A 21 17.48 -0.72 -8.17
CA ASP A 21 18.58 -1.68 -7.95
C ASP A 21 18.17 -2.84 -7.00
N THR A 22 17.13 -2.64 -6.18
CA THR A 22 16.65 -3.64 -5.21
C THR A 22 15.39 -4.38 -5.65
N HIS A 23 14.78 -4.01 -6.78
CA HIS A 23 13.54 -4.59 -7.28
C HIS A 23 13.71 -5.10 -8.72
N GLU A 24 13.72 -6.42 -8.90
CA GLU A 24 13.76 -7.06 -10.23
C GLU A 24 12.42 -7.03 -10.98
N GLN A 25 11.41 -6.35 -10.42
CA GLN A 25 10.04 -6.34 -10.95
C GLN A 25 9.80 -5.14 -11.86
N LEU A 26 8.91 -5.30 -12.84
CA LEU A 26 8.41 -4.20 -13.66
C LEU A 26 7.74 -3.13 -12.79
N VAL A 27 8.10 -1.87 -13.00
CA VAL A 27 7.55 -0.73 -12.25
C VAL A 27 6.62 0.08 -13.15
N SER A 28 5.32 -0.09 -12.98
CA SER A 28 4.32 0.74 -13.65
C SER A 28 4.14 2.09 -12.92
N VAL A 29 4.19 3.19 -13.67
CA VAL A 29 4.10 4.55 -13.12
C VAL A 29 2.74 5.16 -13.42
N TYR A 30 2.12 5.73 -12.39
CA TYR A 30 0.83 6.42 -12.47
C TYR A 30 0.94 7.84 -11.93
N ARG A 31 0.07 8.73 -12.39
CA ARG A 31 -0.04 10.12 -11.90
C ARG A 31 -1.48 10.52 -11.66
N TYR A 32 -1.73 11.16 -10.52
CA TYR A 32 -2.96 11.93 -10.30
C TYR A 32 -2.79 13.34 -10.86
N PRO A 33 -3.54 13.77 -11.89
CA PRO A 33 -3.31 15.06 -12.54
C PRO A 33 -3.61 16.29 -11.67
N LYS A 34 -4.43 16.13 -10.63
CA LYS A 34 -4.82 17.21 -9.72
C LYS A 34 -4.05 17.15 -8.39
N ILE A 35 -2.93 16.45 -8.35
CA ILE A 35 -2.10 16.34 -7.15
C ILE A 35 -1.62 17.72 -6.71
N ASP A 36 -1.74 18.00 -5.41
CA ASP A 36 -0.98 19.07 -4.75
C ASP A 36 0.33 18.46 -4.24
N PRO A 37 1.46 18.68 -4.92
CA PRO A 37 2.71 18.02 -4.57
C PRO A 37 3.26 18.46 -3.21
N ASP A 38 3.01 19.71 -2.79
CA ASP A 38 3.52 20.22 -1.52
C ASP A 38 2.75 19.63 -0.34
N GLN A 39 1.41 19.54 -0.49
CA GLN A 39 0.55 18.90 0.50
C GLN A 39 0.90 17.41 0.67
N VAL A 40 1.00 16.66 -0.44
CA VAL A 40 1.30 15.23 -0.41
C VAL A 40 2.72 14.98 0.13
N LEU A 41 3.70 15.81 -0.23
CA LEU A 41 5.06 15.69 0.30
C LEU A 41 5.13 15.98 1.80
N ALA A 42 4.36 16.95 2.30
CA ALA A 42 4.27 17.23 3.72
C ALA A 42 3.67 16.04 4.49
N ALA A 43 2.55 15.48 4.00
CA ALA A 43 1.93 14.29 4.57
C ALA A 43 2.90 13.09 4.58
N ALA A 44 3.54 12.81 3.45
CA ALA A 44 4.53 11.74 3.33
C ALA A 44 5.69 11.86 4.33
N LYS A 45 6.20 13.06 4.56
CA LYS A 45 7.26 13.30 5.55
C LYS A 45 6.78 13.12 6.99
N ASN A 46 5.56 13.52 7.30
CA ASN A 46 5.00 13.42 8.66
C ASN A 46 4.84 11.97 9.13
N LEU A 47 4.67 11.03 8.20
CA LEU A 47 4.49 9.61 8.49
C LEU A 47 5.80 8.81 8.46
N LEU A 48 6.95 9.44 8.17
CA LEU A 48 8.24 8.73 8.16
C LEU A 48 8.55 8.09 9.52
N GLY A 49 9.01 6.85 9.48
CA GLY A 49 9.36 6.05 10.67
C GLY A 49 8.17 5.36 11.34
N LYS A 50 6.94 5.55 10.86
CA LYS A 50 5.79 4.77 11.34
C LYS A 50 5.98 3.28 11.02
N PRO A 51 5.64 2.36 11.92
CA PRO A 51 5.82 0.92 11.71
C PRO A 51 4.94 0.39 10.58
N TYR A 52 5.30 -0.79 10.07
CA TYR A 52 4.48 -1.47 9.07
C TYR A 52 3.26 -2.13 9.72
N ASN A 53 2.10 -2.04 9.06
CA ASN A 53 0.88 -2.70 9.50
C ASN A 53 0.81 -4.14 8.97
N ASP A 54 1.39 -5.09 9.70
CA ASP A 54 1.36 -6.51 9.32
C ASP A 54 -0.01 -7.17 9.48
N SER A 55 -0.91 -6.60 10.29
CA SER A 55 -2.23 -7.19 10.54
C SER A 55 -3.27 -6.74 9.52
N PHE A 56 -3.00 -5.68 8.76
CA PHE A 56 -3.94 -5.04 7.83
C PHE A 56 -5.24 -4.54 8.49
N TYR A 57 -5.35 -4.59 9.82
CA TYR A 57 -6.49 -4.04 10.52
C TYR A 57 -6.47 -2.51 10.41
N PRO A 58 -7.64 -1.87 10.28
CA PRO A 58 -7.73 -0.41 10.27
C PRO A 58 -7.41 0.19 11.65
N ASP A 59 -7.41 1.53 11.71
CA ASP A 59 -7.37 2.33 12.94
C ASP A 59 -6.16 2.08 13.85
N ASN A 60 -5.00 1.85 13.25
CA ASN A 60 -3.72 1.83 13.96
C ASN A 60 -2.75 2.87 13.36
N ASP A 61 -1.73 3.23 14.14
CA ASP A 61 -0.69 4.20 13.75
C ASP A 61 0.46 3.52 12.99
N CYS A 62 0.13 2.45 12.26
CA CYS A 62 1.02 1.66 11.41
C CYS A 62 0.44 1.67 10.00
N TYR A 63 1.27 1.49 8.97
CA TYR A 63 0.80 1.56 7.58
C TYR A 63 1.34 0.41 6.74
N TYR A 64 0.47 -0.24 5.97
CA TYR A 64 0.90 -1.07 4.84
C TYR A 64 0.93 -0.25 3.54
N CYS A 65 1.46 -0.83 2.46
CA CYS A 65 1.83 -0.09 1.25
C CYS A 65 0.71 0.76 0.62
N SER A 66 -0.50 0.21 0.46
CA SER A 66 -1.63 0.91 -0.17
C SER A 66 -2.37 1.83 0.80
N GLU A 67 -2.41 1.48 2.08
CA GLU A 67 -2.95 2.33 3.14
C GLU A 67 -2.13 3.61 3.27
N TYR A 68 -0.79 3.50 3.29
CA TYR A 68 0.11 4.65 3.30
C TYR A 68 -0.15 5.62 2.13
N ILE A 69 -0.34 5.10 0.91
CA ILE A 69 -0.64 5.93 -0.26
C ILE A 69 -1.99 6.62 -0.11
N THR A 70 -2.99 5.92 0.41
CA THR A 70 -4.34 6.48 0.64
C THR A 70 -4.33 7.56 1.71
N GLU A 71 -3.50 7.41 2.75
CA GLU A 71 -3.34 8.42 3.80
C GLU A 71 -2.72 9.72 3.26
N ILE A 72 -1.67 9.63 2.45
CA ILE A 72 -0.97 10.83 1.93
C ILE A 72 -1.65 11.44 0.71
N LEU A 73 -2.48 10.66 -0.01
CA LEU A 73 -3.21 11.07 -1.20
C LEU A 73 -4.67 10.57 -1.08
N PRO A 74 -5.53 11.30 -0.33
CA PRO A 74 -6.87 10.85 0.05
C PRO A 74 -7.90 11.01 -1.10
N ILE A 75 -7.62 10.35 -2.22
CA ILE A 75 -8.50 10.27 -3.40
C ILE A 75 -9.08 8.87 -3.60
N PHE A 76 -8.69 7.92 -2.76
CA PHE A 76 -9.11 6.53 -2.81
C PHE A 76 -10.08 6.23 -1.67
N GLU A 77 -11.07 5.39 -1.95
CA GLU A 77 -11.99 4.87 -0.95
C GLU A 77 -11.49 3.51 -0.43
N THR A 78 -11.86 3.18 0.80
CA THR A 78 -11.66 1.83 1.34
C THR A 78 -12.66 0.86 0.73
N VAL A 79 -12.22 -0.37 0.49
CA VAL A 79 -13.05 -1.48 0.04
C VAL A 79 -13.05 -2.61 1.08
N PRO A 80 -14.08 -3.48 1.10
CA PRO A 80 -14.05 -4.68 1.92
C PRO A 80 -12.86 -5.56 1.50
N MET A 81 -11.97 -5.88 2.45
CA MET A 81 -10.82 -6.73 2.19
C MET A 81 -11.24 -8.17 1.93
N LYS A 82 -10.59 -8.78 0.93
CA LYS A 82 -10.73 -10.18 0.55
C LYS A 82 -9.43 -10.92 0.81
N PHE A 83 -9.52 -12.12 1.35
CA PHE A 83 -8.37 -12.96 1.75
C PHE A 83 -8.42 -14.35 1.09
N GLY A 84 -9.20 -14.48 0.01
CA GLY A 84 -9.40 -15.69 -0.75
C GLY A 84 -9.73 -15.36 -2.21
N ASP A 85 -10.37 -16.30 -2.87
CA ASP A 85 -10.72 -16.27 -4.30
C ASP A 85 -12.22 -16.56 -4.49
N ASP A 86 -12.62 -16.98 -5.69
CA ASP A 86 -14.01 -17.31 -6.00
C ASP A 86 -14.44 -18.69 -5.44
N GLU A 87 -13.51 -19.52 -4.97
CA GLU A 87 -13.77 -20.86 -4.42
C GLU A 87 -13.85 -20.85 -2.88
N GLN A 88 -13.05 -20.02 -2.22
CA GLN A 88 -13.00 -19.88 -0.75
C GLN A 88 -12.87 -18.42 -0.29
N GLU A 89 -13.59 -18.03 0.75
CA GLU A 89 -13.55 -16.65 1.27
C GLU A 89 -12.20 -16.28 1.91
N ILE A 90 -11.52 -17.28 2.49
CA ILE A 90 -10.22 -17.17 3.12
C ILE A 90 -9.37 -18.34 2.65
N SER A 91 -8.22 -18.05 2.04
CA SER A 91 -7.25 -19.08 1.64
C SER A 91 -6.46 -19.64 2.82
N GLU A 92 -5.98 -20.87 2.69
CA GLU A 92 -5.12 -21.53 3.69
C GLU A 92 -3.90 -20.67 4.05
N PHE A 93 -3.28 -20.01 3.06
CA PHE A 93 -2.15 -19.10 3.30
C PHE A 93 -2.52 -17.99 4.29
N TRP A 94 -3.65 -17.33 4.08
CA TRP A 94 -4.09 -16.24 4.93
C TRP A 94 -4.55 -16.75 6.30
N GLN A 95 -5.22 -17.90 6.34
CA GLN A 95 -5.56 -18.53 7.62
C GLN A 95 -4.30 -18.79 8.47
N ASP A 96 -3.29 -19.46 7.90
CA ASP A 96 -2.01 -19.72 8.57
C ASP A 96 -1.26 -18.46 8.99
N TYR A 97 -1.35 -17.41 8.16
CA TYR A 97 -0.72 -16.11 8.45
C TYR A 97 -1.32 -15.48 9.71
N TYR A 98 -2.65 -15.41 9.79
CA TYR A 98 -3.34 -14.79 10.91
C TYR A 98 -3.31 -15.65 12.18
N ASP A 99 -3.29 -16.98 12.05
CA ASP A 99 -3.09 -17.89 13.18
C ASP A 99 -1.74 -17.66 13.86
N LYS A 100 -0.66 -17.42 13.08
CA LYS A 100 0.66 -17.06 13.62
C LYS A 100 0.68 -15.69 14.30
N LEU A 101 -0.17 -14.77 13.86
CA LEU A 101 -0.35 -13.47 14.52
C LEU A 101 -1.24 -13.56 15.78
N GLY A 102 -1.95 -14.67 15.98
CA GLY A 102 -2.94 -14.81 17.05
C GLY A 102 -4.16 -13.92 16.84
N LEU A 103 -4.48 -13.59 15.59
CA LEU A 103 -5.58 -12.70 15.19
C LEU A 103 -6.55 -13.45 14.27
N ALA A 104 -7.79 -12.96 14.19
CA ALA A 104 -8.71 -13.39 13.13
C ALA A 104 -8.33 -12.71 11.81
N VAL A 105 -8.65 -13.36 10.69
CA VAL A 105 -8.55 -12.76 9.37
C VAL A 105 -9.56 -11.59 9.30
N PRO A 106 -9.16 -10.35 8.94
CA PRO A 106 -10.03 -9.18 8.87
C PRO A 106 -10.90 -9.20 7.60
N LEU A 107 -11.54 -10.33 7.33
CA LEU A 107 -12.44 -10.51 6.19
C LEU A 107 -13.57 -9.46 6.26
N ASN A 108 -13.83 -8.80 5.12
CA ASN A 108 -14.83 -7.74 4.96
C ASN A 108 -14.59 -6.46 5.78
N GLN A 109 -13.49 -6.35 6.53
CA GLN A 109 -13.10 -5.07 7.15
C GLN A 109 -12.71 -4.06 6.06
N PRO A 110 -12.91 -2.75 6.29
CA PRO A 110 -12.48 -1.72 5.35
C PRO A 110 -10.95 -1.72 5.25
N GLY A 111 -10.44 -1.69 4.02
CA GLY A 111 -9.02 -1.58 3.74
C GLY A 111 -8.77 -1.16 2.30
N THR A 112 -7.53 -1.30 1.85
CA THR A 112 -7.09 -0.93 0.50
C THR A 112 -6.18 -2.02 -0.05
N ASN A 113 -6.01 -2.07 -1.37
CA ASN A 113 -5.00 -2.94 -1.97
C ASN A 113 -4.38 -2.30 -3.21
N PRO A 114 -3.11 -2.61 -3.57
CA PRO A 114 -2.42 -1.97 -4.68
C PRO A 114 -3.17 -2.07 -6.01
N SER A 115 -3.79 -3.23 -6.29
CA SER A 115 -4.54 -3.44 -7.53
C SER A 115 -5.78 -2.53 -7.63
N GLN A 116 -6.50 -2.33 -6.53
CA GLN A 116 -7.64 -1.40 -6.47
C GLN A 116 -7.18 0.05 -6.72
N LEU A 117 -6.10 0.48 -6.06
CA LEU A 117 -5.54 1.82 -6.25
C LEU A 117 -5.12 2.04 -7.71
N ALA A 118 -4.43 1.07 -8.32
CA ALA A 118 -3.96 1.14 -9.71
C ALA A 118 -5.11 1.22 -10.74
N ASN A 119 -6.29 0.69 -10.42
CA ASN A 119 -7.49 0.75 -11.26
C ASN A 119 -8.34 2.02 -11.04
N SER A 120 -7.89 2.95 -10.19
CA SER A 120 -8.63 4.19 -9.95
C SER A 120 -8.74 5.05 -11.22
N ALA A 121 -9.96 5.47 -11.55
CA ALA A 121 -10.23 6.37 -12.68
C ALA A 121 -9.61 7.77 -12.51
N PHE A 122 -9.13 8.10 -11.31
CA PHE A 122 -8.42 9.35 -11.06
C PHE A 122 -6.95 9.30 -11.52
N LEU A 123 -6.37 8.11 -11.69
CA LEU A 123 -4.99 7.96 -12.10
C LEU A 123 -4.83 7.87 -13.61
N GLN A 124 -3.76 8.46 -14.11
CA GLN A 124 -3.29 8.31 -15.48
C GLN A 124 -2.07 7.41 -15.49
N TYR A 125 -2.11 6.33 -16.28
CA TYR A 125 -0.94 5.50 -16.53
C TYR A 125 0.07 6.26 -17.41
N LEU A 126 1.33 6.29 -16.97
CA LEU A 126 2.41 7.01 -17.66
C LEU A 126 3.38 6.08 -18.41
N GLY A 127 3.34 4.78 -18.14
CA GLY A 127 4.25 3.79 -18.71
C GLY A 127 5.00 2.99 -17.65
N GLU A 128 5.91 2.15 -18.12
CA GLU A 128 6.83 1.39 -17.28
C GLU A 128 8.11 2.19 -17.07
N LEU A 129 8.66 2.10 -15.87
CA LEU A 129 9.99 2.60 -15.58
C LEU A 129 10.98 1.48 -15.90
N HIS A 130 11.97 1.81 -16.71
CA HIS A 130 13.11 0.96 -17.03
C HIS A 130 14.37 1.62 -16.46
N ASP A 131 15.39 0.80 -16.17
CA ASP A 131 16.73 1.27 -15.78
C ASP A 131 17.44 2.05 -16.90
#